data_AF-A0AA50W8H9-F1
#
_entry.id   AF-A0AA50W8H9-F1
#
_cell.length_a   1.000
_cell.length_b   1.000
_cell.length_c   1.000
_cell.angle_alpha   90.00
_cell.angle_beta   90.00
_cell.angle_gamma   90.00
#
_symmetry.space_group_name_H-M   'P 1'
#
loop_
_entity.id
_entity.type
_entity.pdbx_description
1 polymer ?
#
loop_
_entity_poly.entity_id
_entity_poly.type
_entity_poly.pdbx_seq_one_letter_code
_entity_poly.pdbx_strand_id
1 'polypeptide(L)' 'PYANRWSKTMVGYGPEDNHFVVELTYNYGITDYEMGNDFLGITVQSSESLKRAAALNWPIKQQNGLNY' A
#
# COMPACT_ATOMS: atom_id res chain seq x y z
N PRO A 1 15.49 -17.86 -2.41
CA PRO A 1 14.11 -17.56 -2.85
C PRO A 1 14.00 -16.75 -4.16
N TYR A 2 15.06 -16.04 -4.59
CA TYR A 2 15.05 -15.21 -5.81
C TYR A 2 15.66 -15.92 -7.03
N ALA A 3 15.18 -17.11 -7.37
CA ALA A 3 15.73 -17.85 -8.51
C ALA A 3 15.28 -17.29 -9.88
N ASN A 4 14.29 -16.40 -9.90
CA ASN A 4 13.67 -15.82 -11.11
C ASN A 4 13.77 -14.29 -11.13
N ARG A 5 13.48 -13.68 -12.29
CA ARG A 5 13.46 -12.22 -12.48
C ARG A 5 12.43 -11.57 -11.55
N TRP A 6 12.80 -10.43 -10.99
CA TRP A 6 11.96 -9.64 -10.10
C TRP A 6 12.32 -8.15 -10.22
N SER A 7 11.42 -7.28 -9.79
CA SER A 7 11.65 -5.84 -9.67
C SER A 7 11.31 -5.34 -8.27
N LYS A 8 11.96 -4.24 -7.88
CA LYS A 8 11.74 -3.52 -6.63
C LYS A 8 11.38 -2.08 -6.94
N THR A 9 10.34 -1.57 -6.29
CA THR A 9 9.93 -0.17 -6.39
C THR A 9 9.70 0.40 -5.00
N MET A 10 10.38 1.49 -4.67
CA MET A 10 10.18 2.23 -3.41
C MET A 10 9.15 3.33 -3.63
N VAL A 11 8.09 3.38 -2.81
CA VAL A 11 7.03 4.39 -2.89
C VAL A 11 6.83 5.04 -1.52
N GLY A 12 6.81 6.37 -1.49
CA GLY A 12 6.56 7.13 -0.27
C GLY A 12 6.31 8.61 -0.55
N TYR A 13 6.16 9.39 0.52
CA TYR A 13 5.87 10.84 0.44
C TYR A 13 7.14 11.71 0.35
N GLY A 14 8.32 11.10 0.26
CA GLY A 14 9.60 11.79 0.16
C GLY A 14 10.77 10.81 0.03
N PRO A 15 12.02 11.30 0.11
CA PRO A 15 13.23 10.46 0.08
C PRO A 15 13.26 9.41 1.21
N GLU A 16 13.78 8.23 0.93
CA GLU A 16 13.82 7.12 1.90
C GLU A 16 14.72 7.38 3.11
N ASP A 17 15.71 8.28 2.98
CA ASP A 17 16.62 8.68 4.07
C ASP A 17 15.88 9.31 5.27
N ASN A 18 14.71 9.90 5.01
CA ASN A 18 13.96 10.66 6.02
C ASN A 18 12.45 10.38 6.02
N HIS A 19 11.97 9.41 5.24
CA HIS A 19 10.57 8.99 5.22
C HIS A 19 10.46 7.48 5.35
N PHE A 20 9.42 7.02 6.04
CA PHE A 20 8.98 5.66 5.90
C PHE A 20 8.45 5.44 4.48
N VAL A 21 9.00 4.45 3.77
CA VAL A 21 8.64 4.08 2.40
C VAL A 21 8.13 2.65 2.35
N VAL A 22 7.25 2.36 1.40
CA VAL A 22 6.77 1.01 1.10
C VAL A 22 7.58 0.46 -0.06
N GLU A 23 8.23 -0.68 0.16
CA GLU A 23 8.87 -1.46 -0.88
C GLU A 23 7.84 -2.39 -1.54
N LEU A 24 7.61 -2.22 -2.84
CA LEU A 24 6.80 -3.12 -3.66
C LEU A 24 7.74 -4.07 -4.41
N THR A 25 7.58 -5.38 -4.17
CA THR A 25 8.33 -6.42 -4.87
C THR A 25 7.43 -7.15 -5.85
N TYR A 26 7.81 -7.18 -7.13
CA TYR A 26 7.09 -7.94 -8.15
C TYR A 26 7.96 -9.09 -8.67
N ASN A 27 7.47 -10.33 -8.51
CA ASN A 27 8.10 -11.54 -9.03
C ASN A 27 7.49 -11.89 -10.38
N TYR A 28 8.32 -12.00 -11.43
CA TYR A 28 7.81 -12.10 -12.79
C TYR A 28 7.09 -13.43 -13.01
N GLY A 29 5.88 -13.36 -13.57
CA GLY A 29 5.01 -14.53 -13.78
C GLY A 29 4.17 -14.92 -12.56
N ILE A 30 4.34 -14.25 -11.41
CA ILE A 30 3.48 -14.40 -10.23
C ILE A 30 2.53 -13.20 -10.19
N THR A 31 1.23 -13.45 -10.34
CA THR A 31 0.21 -12.41 -10.39
C THR A 31 -0.55 -12.23 -9.08
N ASP A 32 -0.51 -13.23 -8.20
CA ASP A 32 -1.33 -13.29 -7.00
C ASP A 32 -0.55 -13.89 -5.83
N TYR A 33 -0.88 -13.44 -4.63
CA TYR A 33 -0.37 -13.98 -3.36
C TYR A 33 -1.55 -14.25 -2.44
N GLU A 34 -1.54 -15.40 -1.77
CA GLU A 34 -2.51 -15.68 -0.71
C GLU A 34 -2.24 -14.77 0.48
N MET A 35 -3.28 -14.06 0.93
CA MET A 35 -3.18 -13.13 2.05
C MET A 35 -3.34 -13.87 3.38
N GLY A 36 -2.35 -13.76 4.25
CA GLY A 36 -2.44 -14.19 5.64
C GLY A 36 -3.28 -13.24 6.50
N ASN A 37 -3.20 -13.38 7.83
CA ASN A 37 -3.88 -12.53 8.80
C ASN A 37 -2.91 -11.81 9.78
N ASP A 38 -1.62 -11.86 9.48
CA ASP A 38 -0.53 -11.26 10.25
C ASP A 38 -0.43 -9.74 10.00
N PHE A 39 -0.52 -9.32 8.74
CA PHE A 39 -0.47 -7.91 8.38
C PHE A 39 -1.87 -7.28 8.48
N LEU A 40 -2.05 -6.41 9.48
CA LEU A 40 -3.35 -5.78 9.76
C LEU A 40 -3.59 -4.47 8.97
N GLY A 41 -2.53 -3.76 8.59
CA GLY A 41 -2.63 -2.53 7.80
C GLY A 41 -1.58 -1.46 8.16
N ILE A 42 -1.57 -0.39 7.37
CA ILE A 42 -0.76 0.82 7.60
C ILE A 42 -1.71 2.01 7.75
N THR A 43 -1.49 2.82 8.78
CA THR A 43 -2.21 4.08 8.96
C THR A 43 -1.38 5.24 8.42
N VAL A 44 -1.98 6.04 7.56
CA VAL A 44 -1.38 7.28 7.04
C VAL A 44 -2.27 8.45 7.38
N GLN A 45 -1.72 9.46 8.04
CA GLN A 45 -2.42 10.72 8.29
C GLN A 45 -2.36 11.60 7.03
N SER A 46 -3.52 11.89 6.44
CA SER A 46 -3.62 12.74 5.25
C SER A 46 -4.95 13.48 5.21
N SER A 47 -4.91 14.78 4.98
CA SER A 47 -6.11 15.61 4.77
C SER A 47 -6.75 15.46 3.39
N GLU A 48 -6.10 14.72 2.49
CA GLU A 48 -6.47 14.61 1.08
C GLU A 48 -6.82 13.19 0.63
N SER A 49 -6.23 12.15 1.23
CA SER A 49 -6.33 10.78 0.69
C SER A 49 -7.77 10.28 0.57
N LEU A 50 -8.60 10.47 1.61
CA LEU A 50 -10.01 10.08 1.57
C LEU A 50 -10.83 10.89 0.56
N LYS A 51 -10.51 12.18 0.37
CA LYS A 51 -11.18 13.04 -0.62
C LYS A 51 -10.88 12.57 -2.04
N ARG A 52 -9.60 12.24 -2.31
CA ARG A 52 -9.16 11.72 -3.61
C ARG A 52 -9.73 10.33 -3.88
N ALA A 53 -9.76 9.45 -2.86
CA ALA A 53 -10.39 8.14 -2.96
C ALA A 53 -11.87 8.26 -3.37
N ALA A 54 -12.64 9.12 -2.68
CA ALA A 54 -14.03 9.37 -3.01
C ALA A 54 -14.21 9.93 -4.44
N ALA A 55 -13.38 10.90 -4.83
CA ALA A 55 -13.44 11.51 -6.16
C ALA A 55 -13.13 10.52 -7.30
N LEU A 56 -12.35 9.48 -7.03
CA LEU A 56 -11.99 8.42 -7.97
C LEU A 56 -12.88 7.18 -7.85
N ASN A 57 -13.97 7.24 -7.07
CA ASN A 57 -14.84 6.10 -6.76
C ASN A 57 -14.09 4.89 -6.18
N TRP A 58 -13.01 5.14 -5.44
CA TRP A 58 -12.31 4.09 -4.71
C TRP A 58 -13.13 3.69 -3.47
N PRO A 59 -13.27 2.39 -3.14
CA PRO A 59 -14.04 1.95 -1.97
C PRO A 59 -13.50 2.53 -0.66
N ILE A 60 -14.39 3.11 0.15
CA ILE A 60 -14.10 3.62 1.50
C ILE A 60 -15.01 2.89 2.48
N LYS A 61 -14.45 2.39 3.58
CA LYS A 61 -15.19 1.73 4.67
C LYS A 61 -15.31 2.68 5.85
N GLN A 62 -16.42 2.55 6.58
CA GLN A 62 -16.65 3.29 7.81
C GLN A 62 -16.78 2.30 8.97
N GLN A 63 -15.99 2.51 10.04
CA GLN A 63 -16.10 1.74 11.27
C GLN A 63 -15.87 2.65 12.48
N ASN A 64 -16.74 2.56 13.49
CA ASN A 64 -16.65 3.33 14.72
C ASN A 64 -16.51 4.86 14.51
N GLY A 65 -17.15 5.40 13.46
CA GLY A 65 -17.08 6.82 13.11
C GLY A 65 -15.82 7.26 12.36
N LEU A 66 -14.90 6.33 12.06
CA LEU A 66 -13.71 6.58 11.24
C LEU A 66 -13.91 6.05 9.82
N ASN A 67 -13.45 6.81 8.83
CA ASN A 67 -13.42 6.42 7.42
C ASN A 67 -12.00 6.02 7.03
N TYR A 68 -11.83 4.89 6.32
CA TYR A 68 -10.56 4.41 5.79
C TYR A 68 -10.75 3.55 4.54
#